data_AF-A0A7S3V410-F1
#
_entry.id   AF-A0A7S3V410-F1
#
_cell.length_a   1.000
_cell.length_b   1.000
_cell.length_c   1.000
_cell.angle_alpha   90.00
_cell.angle_beta   90.00
_cell.angle_gamma   90.00
#
_symmetry.space_group_name_H-M   'P 1'
#
loop_
_entity.id
_entity.type
_entity.pdbx_description
1 polymer ?
#
loop_
_entity_poly.entity_id
_entity_poly.type
_entity_poly.pdbx_seq_one_letter_code
_entity_poly.pdbx_strand_id
1 'polypeptide(L)'
;KEKCNDDSHWVHLAQDTIGKNGKPGSRESVERAATKALQQQNSVVVDRMHLTPDQRLHFIRVAQHVGVPLHVIVLKTPKEVVADRVLKRVNHPGKVQGEEGARRAERSW
;
A
#
# COMPACT_ATOMS: atom_id res chain seq x y z
N LYS A 1 -9.08 -33.41 -8.54
CA LYS A 1 -7.88 -32.86 -7.86
C LYS A 1 -7.57 -31.52 -8.52
N GLU A 2 -8.02 -30.43 -7.93
CA GLU A 2 -7.58 -29.09 -8.34
C GLU A 2 -6.06 -29.03 -8.14
N LYS A 3 -5.33 -28.66 -9.18
CA LYS A 3 -3.91 -28.38 -9.04
C LYS A 3 -3.80 -27.08 -8.23
N CYS A 4 -3.31 -27.16 -7.00
CA CYS A 4 -2.71 -25.98 -6.35
C CYS A 4 -1.56 -25.54 -7.27
N ASN A 5 -1.73 -24.41 -7.93
CA ASN A 5 -0.67 -23.81 -8.72
C ASN A 5 0.33 -23.22 -7.71
N ASP A 6 1.49 -23.87 -7.59
CA ASP A 6 2.54 -23.56 -6.61
C ASP A 6 3.34 -22.27 -6.95
N ASP A 7 2.97 -21.62 -8.06
CA ASP A 7 3.54 -20.35 -8.54
C ASP A 7 2.84 -19.11 -7.95
N SER A 8 2.12 -19.24 -6.81
CA SER A 8 1.44 -18.09 -6.20
C SER A 8 2.46 -17.10 -5.65
N HIS A 9 2.75 -16.07 -6.45
CA HIS A 9 3.65 -15.00 -6.06
C HIS A 9 2.87 -13.88 -5.38
N TRP A 10 3.45 -13.34 -4.30
CA TRP A 10 2.98 -12.12 -3.69
C TRP A 10 3.47 -10.91 -4.47
N VAL A 11 2.54 -10.06 -4.89
CA VAL A 11 2.82 -8.79 -5.56
C VAL A 11 2.63 -7.65 -4.56
N HIS A 12 3.72 -6.93 -4.26
CA HIS A 12 3.69 -5.71 -3.45
C HIS A 12 3.45 -4.49 -4.34
N LEU A 13 2.45 -3.68 -4.01
CA LEU A 13 2.08 -2.49 -4.75
C LEU A 13 2.02 -1.28 -3.82
N ALA A 14 2.91 -0.31 -4.03
CA ALA A 14 2.94 0.96 -3.29
C ALA A 14 2.84 2.15 -4.25
N GLN A 15 2.05 3.18 -3.90
CA GLN A 15 1.94 4.38 -4.75
C GLN A 15 3.30 5.09 -4.89
N ASP A 16 4.12 5.06 -3.84
CA ASP A 16 5.42 5.72 -3.82
C ASP A 16 6.41 5.15 -4.85
N THR A 17 6.23 3.89 -5.28
CA THR A 17 7.17 3.18 -6.17
C THR A 17 6.58 2.80 -7.52
N ILE A 18 5.25 2.76 -7.67
CA ILE A 18 4.60 2.28 -8.91
C ILE A 18 4.67 3.27 -10.09
N GLY A 19 5.06 4.52 -9.84
CA GLY A 19 5.24 5.49 -10.91
C GLY A 19 6.50 5.24 -11.74
N LYS A 20 6.73 6.07 -12.75
CA LYS A 20 7.88 5.95 -13.66
C LYS A 20 8.91 7.04 -13.36
N ASN A 21 10.17 6.77 -13.66
CA ASN A 21 11.28 7.72 -13.55
C ASN A 21 11.44 8.31 -12.13
N GLY A 22 11.29 7.47 -11.11
CA GLY A 22 11.43 7.86 -9.70
C GLY A 22 10.33 8.77 -9.16
N LYS A 23 9.23 8.97 -9.89
CA LYS A 23 8.06 9.71 -9.41
C LYS A 23 7.04 8.76 -8.79
N PRO A 24 6.29 9.19 -7.75
CA PRO A 24 5.14 8.44 -7.27
C PRO A 24 4.11 8.23 -8.37
N GLY A 25 3.41 7.09 -8.32
CA GLY A 25 2.26 6.84 -9.16
C GLY A 25 0.98 7.52 -8.64
N SER A 26 -0.14 7.20 -9.29
CA SER A 26 -1.48 7.56 -8.79
C SER A 26 -2.15 6.37 -8.13
N ARG A 27 -3.23 6.63 -7.37
CA ARG A 27 -4.09 5.59 -6.77
C ARG A 27 -4.59 4.62 -7.85
N GLU A 28 -5.03 5.16 -8.97
CA GLU A 28 -5.58 4.41 -10.11
C GLU A 28 -4.55 3.48 -10.74
N SER A 29 -3.27 3.88 -10.73
CA SER A 29 -2.18 3.00 -11.17
C SER A 29 -2.03 1.78 -10.27
N VAL A 30 -2.16 1.96 -8.95
CA VAL A 30 -2.14 0.86 -7.98
C VAL A 30 -3.36 -0.05 -8.17
N GLU A 31 -4.56 0.52 -8.34
CA GLU A 31 -5.78 -0.26 -8.60
C GLU A 31 -5.67 -1.10 -9.87
N ARG A 32 -5.24 -0.51 -10.99
CA ARG A 32 -5.07 -1.24 -12.26
C ARG A 32 -4.06 -2.37 -12.12
N ALA A 33 -2.95 -2.14 -11.42
CA ALA A 33 -1.94 -3.17 -11.19
C ALA A 33 -2.47 -4.29 -10.27
N ALA A 34 -3.22 -3.95 -9.23
CA ALA A 34 -3.84 -4.91 -8.32
C ALA A 34 -4.85 -5.80 -9.07
N THR A 35 -5.77 -5.20 -9.84
CA THR A 35 -6.74 -5.95 -10.65
C THR A 35 -6.03 -6.91 -11.61
N LYS A 36 -4.99 -6.44 -12.32
CA LYS A 36 -4.22 -7.28 -13.25
C LYS A 36 -3.54 -8.44 -12.53
N ALA A 37 -2.88 -8.20 -11.41
CA ALA A 37 -2.18 -9.24 -10.65
C ALA A 37 -3.14 -10.29 -10.10
N LEU A 38 -4.30 -9.86 -9.56
CA LEU A 38 -5.33 -10.78 -9.05
C LEU A 38 -5.95 -11.62 -10.17
N GLN A 39 -6.20 -11.05 -11.35
CA GLN A 39 -6.67 -11.79 -12.53
C GLN A 39 -5.66 -12.85 -13.01
N GLN A 40 -4.37 -12.65 -12.71
CA GLN A 40 -3.30 -13.60 -12.94
C GLN A 40 -3.13 -14.61 -11.80
N GLN A 41 -4.08 -14.68 -10.87
CA GLN A 41 -4.09 -15.57 -9.70
C GLN A 41 -2.95 -15.32 -8.68
N ASN A 42 -2.35 -14.13 -8.70
CA ASN A 42 -1.37 -13.73 -7.68
C ASN A 42 -2.06 -13.22 -6.42
N SER A 43 -1.37 -13.32 -5.29
CA SER A 43 -1.75 -12.61 -4.07
C SER A 43 -1.20 -11.18 -4.10
N VAL A 44 -1.95 -10.20 -3.59
CA VAL A 44 -1.56 -8.78 -3.66
C VAL A 44 -1.52 -8.16 -2.26
N VAL A 45 -0.41 -7.48 -1.94
CA VAL A 45 -0.32 -6.54 -0.81
C VAL A 45 -0.35 -5.11 -1.35
N VAL A 46 -1.32 -4.34 -0.89
CA VAL A 46 -1.41 -2.90 -1.19
C VAL A 46 -0.83 -2.12 -0.01
N ASP A 47 0.36 -1.56 -0.21
CA ASP A 47 1.09 -0.78 0.79
C ASP A 47 0.80 0.71 0.61
N ARG A 48 -0.26 1.13 1.28
CA ARG A 48 -0.86 2.46 1.17
C ARG A 48 -1.43 2.87 2.51
N MET A 49 -1.33 4.16 2.81
CA MET A 49 -2.07 4.75 3.92
C MET A 49 -3.54 4.94 3.51
N HIS A 50 -4.44 4.16 4.12
CA HIS A 50 -5.89 4.25 3.90
C HIS A 50 -6.61 4.69 5.17
N LEU A 51 -6.35 5.95 5.57
CA LEU A 51 -6.82 6.53 6.81
C LEU A 51 -8.35 6.65 6.85
N THR A 52 -8.99 6.98 5.72
CA THR A 52 -10.45 7.16 5.66
C THR A 52 -11.20 5.96 5.08
N PRO A 53 -12.49 5.78 5.42
CA PRO A 53 -13.35 4.79 4.78
C PRO A 53 -13.36 4.91 3.24
N ASP A 54 -13.43 6.14 2.72
CA ASP A 54 -13.46 6.40 1.28
C ASP A 54 -12.19 5.93 0.58
N GLN A 55 -11.03 6.13 1.20
CA GLN A 55 -9.76 5.64 0.68
C GLN A 55 -9.72 4.10 0.62
N ARG A 56 -10.25 3.42 1.64
CA ARG A 56 -10.34 1.95 1.67
C ARG A 56 -11.33 1.40 0.64
N LEU A 57 -12.43 2.11 0.40
CA LEU A 57 -13.50 1.68 -0.49
C LEU A 57 -13.01 1.34 -1.89
N HIS A 58 -12.01 2.04 -2.39
CA HIS A 58 -11.42 1.78 -3.71
C HIS A 58 -10.88 0.35 -3.84
N PHE A 59 -10.12 -0.14 -2.86
CA PHE A 59 -9.55 -1.48 -2.92
C PHE A 59 -10.54 -2.58 -2.50
N ILE A 60 -11.54 -2.23 -1.68
CA ILE A 60 -12.70 -3.11 -1.44
C ILE A 60 -13.42 -3.39 -2.75
N ARG A 61 -13.68 -2.34 -3.55
CA ARG A 61 -14.32 -2.49 -4.88
C ARG A 61 -13.47 -3.32 -5.84
N VAL A 62 -12.14 -3.19 -5.82
CA VAL A 62 -11.25 -4.05 -6.61
C VAL A 62 -11.42 -5.52 -6.23
N ALA A 63 -11.34 -5.87 -4.94
CA ALA A 63 -11.49 -7.25 -4.50
C ALA A 63 -12.89 -7.81 -4.78
N GLN A 64 -13.94 -7.02 -4.56
CA GLN A 64 -15.33 -7.40 -4.90
C GLN A 64 -15.51 -7.64 -6.39
N HIS A 65 -14.94 -6.77 -7.24
CA HIS A 65 -15.02 -6.90 -8.68
C HIS A 65 -14.32 -8.16 -9.20
N VAL A 66 -13.16 -8.52 -8.64
CA VAL A 66 -12.44 -9.74 -9.02
C VAL A 66 -13.01 -10.99 -8.33
N GLY A 67 -13.78 -10.83 -7.24
CA GLY A 67 -14.39 -11.93 -6.51
C GLY A 67 -13.43 -12.66 -5.57
N VAL A 68 -12.47 -11.95 -4.96
CA VAL A 68 -11.45 -12.52 -4.07
C VAL A 68 -11.65 -12.09 -2.61
N PRO A 69 -11.19 -12.90 -1.63
CA PRO A 69 -11.14 -12.49 -0.23
C PRO A 69 -10.30 -11.23 -0.05
N LEU A 70 -10.69 -10.39 0.90
CA LEU A 70 -9.94 -9.19 1.28
C LEU A 70 -9.67 -9.19 2.78
N HIS A 71 -8.40 -8.97 3.12
CA HIS A 71 -7.92 -8.85 4.49
C HIS A 71 -7.40 -7.43 4.73
N VAL A 72 -7.57 -6.93 5.95
CA VAL A 72 -7.10 -5.60 6.36
C VAL A 72 -6.07 -5.76 7.48
N ILE A 73 -4.90 -5.16 7.29
CA ILE A 73 -3.87 -5.04 8.32
C ILE A 73 -3.95 -3.63 8.89
N VAL A 74 -4.28 -3.52 10.18
CA VAL A 74 -4.33 -2.24 10.90
C VAL A 74 -3.10 -2.12 11.79
N LEU A 75 -2.20 -1.21 11.45
CA LEU A 75 -1.04 -0.90 12.27
C LEU A 75 -1.37 0.27 13.20
N LYS A 76 -1.70 -0.03 14.46
CA LYS A 76 -1.96 0.99 15.49
C LYS A 76 -0.67 1.29 16.25
N THR A 77 0.16 2.15 15.68
CA THR A 77 1.42 2.60 16.32
C THR A 77 1.20 3.98 16.95
N PRO A 78 1.62 4.24 18.20
CA PRO A 78 1.52 5.59 18.78
C PRO A 78 2.19 6.65 17.92
N LYS A 79 1.61 7.85 17.87
CA LYS A 79 2.07 8.96 17.02
C LYS A 79 3.53 9.31 17.30
N GLU A 80 3.92 9.31 18.56
CA GLU A 80 5.26 9.66 19.04
C GLU A 80 6.30 8.65 18.52
N VAL A 81 5.92 7.37 18.51
CA VAL A 81 6.77 6.30 17.97
C VAL A 81 6.91 6.42 16.45
N VAL A 82 5.84 6.81 15.74
CA VAL A 82 5.91 7.08 14.30
C VAL A 82 6.83 8.27 14.02
N ALA A 83 6.68 9.37 14.76
CA ALA A 83 7.50 10.57 14.60
C ALA A 83 8.99 10.28 14.85
N ASP A 84 9.32 9.60 15.95
CA ASP A 84 10.69 9.17 16.27
C ASP A 84 11.30 8.28 15.18
N ARG A 85 10.53 7.32 14.66
CA ARG A 85 10.96 6.46 13.54
C ARG A 85 11.21 7.26 12.27
N VAL A 86 10.41 8.29 11.98
CA VAL A 86 10.57 9.12 10.79
C VAL A 86 11.79 10.04 10.92
N LEU A 87 12.05 10.59 12.12
CA LEU A 87 13.25 11.39 12.40
C LEU A 87 14.53 10.62 12.10
N LYS A 88 14.58 9.35 12.51
CA LYS A 88 15.74 8.46 12.32
C LYS A 88 15.79 7.79 10.95
N ARG A 89 14.75 7.96 10.12
CA ARG A 89 14.65 7.30 8.82
C ARG A 89 15.59 7.95 7.81
N VAL A 90 16.13 7.13 6.92
CA VAL A 90 16.89 7.56 5.74
C VAL A 90 16.38 6.83 4.50
N ASN A 91 16.58 7.42 3.32
CA ASN A 91 16.28 6.84 2.00
C ASN A 91 14.83 6.39 1.77
N HIS A 92 13.83 7.07 2.36
CA HIS A 92 12.43 6.77 2.08
C HIS A 92 12.04 7.22 0.66
N PRO A 93 11.41 6.38 -0.19
CA PRO A 93 11.08 6.73 -1.58
C PRO A 93 10.25 8.02 -1.71
N GLY A 94 9.23 8.18 -0.86
CA GLY A 94 8.41 9.40 -0.77
C GLY A 94 9.02 10.56 0.01
N LYS A 95 10.31 10.50 0.38
CA LYS A 95 11.04 11.49 1.21
C LYS A 95 10.41 11.80 2.58
N VAL A 96 9.62 10.88 3.13
CA VAL A 96 9.07 10.98 4.50
C VAL A 96 10.15 10.56 5.50
N GLN A 97 11.09 11.47 5.75
CA GLN A 97 12.25 11.29 6.60
C GLN A 97 12.72 12.62 7.21
N GLY A 98 13.49 12.56 8.30
CA GLY A 98 14.01 13.74 8.99
C GLY A 98 12.91 14.60 9.63
N GLU A 99 13.26 15.83 10.03
CA GLU A 99 12.36 16.72 10.77
C GLU A 99 11.07 17.06 10.01
N GLU A 100 11.19 17.35 8.71
CA GLU A 100 10.03 17.68 7.88
C GLU A 100 9.09 16.47 7.75
N GLY A 101 9.65 15.28 7.51
CA GLY A 101 8.88 14.04 7.46
C GLY A 101 8.16 13.76 8.78
N ALA A 102 8.84 13.96 9.91
CA ALA A 102 8.28 13.70 11.23
C ALA A 102 7.13 14.66 11.54
N ARG A 103 7.30 15.96 11.27
CA ARG A 103 6.23 16.96 11.40
C ARG A 103 5.01 16.64 10.54
N ARG A 104 5.22 16.09 9.34
CA ARG A 104 4.13 15.65 8.47
C ARG A 104 3.40 14.42 9.04
N ALA A 105 4.14 13.45 9.55
CA ALA A 105 3.59 12.25 10.17
C ALA A 105 2.73 12.60 11.40
N GLU A 106 3.18 13.56 12.21
CA GLU A 106 2.45 14.03 13.38
C GLU A 106 1.10 14.70 13.06
N ARG A 107 0.99 15.38 11.92
CA ARG A 107 -0.27 16.04 11.49
C ARG A 107 -1.27 15.09 10.85
N SER A 108 -0.79 13.94 10.39
CA SER A 108 -1.57 12.99 9.57
C SER A 108 -2.04 11.76 10.37
N TRP A 109 -1.71 11.71 11.66
CA TRP A 109 -2.14 10.69 12.61
C TRP A 109 -3.37 11.16 13.38
#